data_AF-A0A354MUP5-F1
#
_entry.id   AF-A0A354MUP5-F1
#
_cell.length_a   1.000
_cell.length_b   1.000
_cell.length_c   1.000
_cell.angle_alpha   90.00
_cell.angle_beta   90.00
_cell.angle_gamma   90.00
#
_symmetry.space_group_name_H-M   'P 1'
#
loop_
_entity.id
_entity.type
_entity.pdbx_description
1 polymer ?
#
loop_
_entity_poly.entity_id
_entity_poly.type
_entity_poly.pdbx_seq_one_letter_code
_entity_poly.pdbx_strand_id
1 'polypeptide(L)'
;TLAADMKNPTNDVSFRLSDENNYKDYELEKGQWVYFKEVLLVIYDRSFVGLGLGRFDGESVNVSYLNAYRNSYERETFTSDYFYPRVYRYAYSETSGKQTPLDTNYKPWDDTKPIDLLFDDDDTNWIHSDRSDISEASPFELTADLGAVMKANRFTIYGEPTRQYQPKNFRLYGGTDLQNMELIAEVTDSVRENNNITVDFKTRDIRYYKLVVTDTWATGQRYRYLAFRTMKFSYSLDGGLWLSPDEEMFLYRGGWHLSSKLSAFGHLYEGENATLDFEFSGTRFALFSYFSADFDSFEVLVDGEVVTVVSLKSGENKTALAYLSDEFTDGTHHATVRSKTRFNIDSVVLWQTEDTDIVR
;
A
#
# COMPACT_ATOMS: atom_id res chain seq x y z
N THR A 1 37.36 -17.50 -7.46
CA THR A 1 37.28 -17.83 -6.01
C THR A 1 37.07 -16.55 -5.24
N LEU A 2 36.24 -16.57 -4.19
CA LEU A 2 36.06 -15.40 -3.32
C LEU A 2 37.38 -15.07 -2.62
N ALA A 3 37.89 -13.87 -2.85
CA ALA A 3 39.19 -13.42 -2.33
C ALA A 3 39.06 -12.78 -0.95
N ALA A 4 37.96 -12.08 -0.69
CA ALA A 4 37.58 -11.52 0.60
C ALA A 4 36.07 -11.28 0.63
N ASP A 5 35.44 -11.40 1.80
CA ASP A 5 34.06 -10.97 2.07
C ASP A 5 34.05 -10.05 3.29
N MET A 6 34.06 -8.75 3.03
CA MET A 6 34.15 -7.74 4.07
C MET A 6 32.79 -7.08 4.31
N LYS A 7 32.22 -7.30 5.50
CA LYS A 7 31.04 -6.57 5.98
C LYS A 7 31.46 -5.41 6.87
N ASN A 8 31.17 -4.19 6.43
CA ASN A 8 31.56 -2.97 7.13
C ASN A 8 30.33 -2.15 7.59
N PRO A 9 29.72 -2.49 8.74
CA PRO A 9 28.51 -1.83 9.22
C PRO A 9 28.75 -0.45 9.86
N THR A 10 30.01 -0.05 10.09
CA THR A 10 30.36 1.12 10.92
C THR A 10 31.09 2.25 10.18
N ASN A 11 31.03 2.30 8.84
CA ASN A 11 31.79 3.25 8.02
C ASN A 11 33.31 3.24 8.31
N ASP A 12 33.87 2.07 8.65
CA ASP A 12 35.29 1.93 9.01
C ASP A 12 36.13 1.65 7.77
N VAL A 13 37.06 2.52 7.41
CA VAL A 13 37.92 2.33 6.22
C VAL A 13 39.08 1.34 6.45
N SER A 14 39.19 0.78 7.65
CA SER A 14 40.33 -0.07 8.04
C SER A 14 40.18 -1.51 7.56
N PHE A 15 41.21 -2.03 6.91
CA PHE A 15 41.31 -3.45 6.59
C PHE A 15 41.68 -4.24 7.85
N ARG A 16 40.80 -5.14 8.31
CA ARG A 16 41.00 -5.89 9.56
C ARG A 16 41.69 -7.22 9.28
N LEU A 17 43.00 -7.27 9.55
CA LEU A 17 43.84 -8.47 9.42
C LEU A 17 43.51 -9.57 10.45
N SER A 18 42.74 -9.25 11.50
CA SER A 18 42.31 -10.21 12.51
C SER A 18 41.09 -11.03 12.13
N ASP A 19 40.50 -10.77 10.95
CA ASP A 19 39.33 -11.50 10.44
C ASP A 19 39.75 -12.30 9.20
N GLU A 20 39.73 -13.62 9.33
CA GLU A 20 40.15 -14.56 8.29
C GLU A 20 39.25 -14.52 7.05
N ASN A 21 38.07 -13.88 7.11
CA ASN A 21 37.22 -13.66 5.92
C ASN A 21 37.68 -12.48 5.06
N ASN A 22 38.52 -11.60 5.61
CA ASN A 22 38.94 -10.38 4.92
C ASN A 22 40.17 -10.59 4.04
N TYR A 23 40.92 -11.68 4.20
CA TYR A 23 42.09 -11.96 3.37
C TYR A 23 42.18 -13.44 3.03
N LYS A 24 42.93 -13.74 1.96
CA LYS A 24 43.21 -15.10 1.56
C LYS A 24 44.56 -15.19 0.86
N ASP A 25 45.36 -16.14 1.30
CA ASP A 25 46.65 -16.42 0.69
C ASP A 25 46.49 -17.30 -0.54
N TYR A 26 47.24 -16.97 -1.59
CA TYR A 26 47.29 -17.72 -2.84
C TYR A 26 48.75 -17.94 -3.23
N GLU A 27 49.11 -19.20 -3.47
CA GLU A 27 50.37 -19.54 -4.14
C GLU A 27 50.19 -19.33 -5.65
N LEU A 28 51.10 -18.59 -6.27
CA LEU A 28 51.03 -18.22 -7.68
C LEU A 28 52.27 -18.70 -8.43
N GLU A 29 52.08 -19.18 -9.65
CA GLU A 29 53.18 -19.56 -10.52
C GLU A 29 53.79 -18.34 -11.22
N LYS A 30 55.10 -18.40 -11.48
CA LYS A 30 55.79 -17.32 -12.20
C LYS A 30 55.17 -17.14 -13.58
N GLY A 31 54.65 -15.94 -13.85
CA GLY A 31 54.01 -15.58 -15.11
C GLY A 31 52.49 -15.80 -15.14
N GLN A 32 51.89 -16.22 -14.03
CA GLN A 32 50.44 -16.36 -13.90
C GLN A 32 49.76 -14.98 -13.86
N TRP A 33 48.70 -14.84 -14.65
CA TRP A 33 47.84 -13.66 -14.62
C TRP A 33 46.82 -13.77 -13.47
N VAL A 34 46.62 -12.67 -12.74
CA VAL A 34 45.62 -12.55 -11.67
C VAL A 34 44.60 -11.49 -12.06
N TYR A 35 43.33 -11.86 -11.98
CA TYR A 35 42.20 -11.00 -12.29
C TYR A 35 41.39 -10.73 -11.02
N PHE A 36 40.92 -9.49 -10.85
CA PHE A 36 40.13 -9.06 -9.71
C PHE A 36 38.75 -8.62 -10.18
N LYS A 37 37.72 -8.97 -9.39
CA LYS A 37 36.36 -8.44 -9.53
C LYS A 37 35.93 -7.95 -8.15
N GLU A 38 35.59 -6.67 -8.06
CA GLU A 38 35.08 -6.04 -6.84
C GLU A 38 33.59 -5.78 -6.99
N VAL A 39 32.82 -6.09 -5.95
CA VAL A 39 31.39 -5.81 -5.88
C VAL A 39 31.14 -5.08 -4.57
N LEU A 40 30.61 -3.87 -4.66
CA LEU A 40 30.25 -3.07 -3.49
C LEU A 40 28.73 -3.05 -3.34
N LEU A 41 28.25 -3.54 -2.21
CA LEU A 41 26.84 -3.43 -1.81
C LEU A 41 26.70 -2.25 -0.86
N VAL A 42 25.78 -1.33 -1.16
CA VAL A 42 25.66 -0.05 -0.43
C VAL A 42 24.24 0.17 0.06
N ILE A 43 24.14 0.75 1.25
CA ILE A 43 22.88 1.32 1.79
C ILE A 43 22.98 2.84 2.00
N TYR A 44 24.14 3.43 1.68
CA TYR A 44 24.45 4.86 1.79
C TYR A 44 25.13 5.36 0.51
N ASP A 45 24.93 6.64 0.19
CA ASP A 45 25.39 7.29 -1.04
C ASP A 45 26.89 7.63 -1.10
N ARG A 46 27.60 7.52 0.03
CA ARG A 46 29.05 7.84 0.15
C ARG A 46 29.97 6.62 0.24
N SER A 47 29.46 5.44 -0.06
CA SER A 47 30.24 4.20 -0.03
C SER A 47 31.17 4.09 -1.25
N PHE A 48 32.38 3.58 -1.05
CA PHE A 48 33.35 3.32 -2.10
C PHE A 48 34.07 1.99 -1.85
N VAL A 49 34.58 1.39 -2.93
CA VAL A 49 35.51 0.26 -2.91
C VAL A 49 36.70 0.63 -3.79
N GLY A 50 37.89 0.16 -3.44
CA GLY A 50 39.08 0.42 -4.23
C GLY A 50 40.08 -0.73 -4.13
N LEU A 51 40.66 -1.07 -5.28
CA LEU A 51 41.68 -2.09 -5.39
C LEU A 51 43.08 -1.47 -5.24
N GLY A 52 43.87 -2.03 -4.33
CA GLY A 52 45.27 -1.67 -4.13
C GLY A 52 46.20 -2.86 -4.34
N LEU A 53 47.45 -2.58 -4.70
CA LEU A 53 48.52 -3.58 -4.74
C LEU A 53 49.72 -3.09 -3.93
N GLY A 54 50.25 -3.98 -3.10
CA GLY A 54 51.45 -3.77 -2.30
C GLY A 54 52.35 -4.99 -2.31
N ARG A 55 53.63 -4.78 -2.00
CA ARG A 55 54.61 -5.85 -1.83
C ARG A 55 55.15 -5.80 -0.40
N PHE A 56 55.23 -6.96 0.25
CA PHE A 56 55.88 -7.06 1.55
C PHE A 56 57.38 -6.80 1.45
N ASP A 57 57.88 -5.97 2.36
CA ASP A 57 59.28 -5.72 2.66
C ASP A 57 59.49 -5.99 4.17
N GLY A 58 60.01 -7.19 4.48
CA GLY A 58 59.97 -7.72 5.84
C GLY A 58 58.53 -7.84 6.37
N GLU A 59 58.26 -7.25 7.53
CA GLU A 59 56.94 -7.22 8.16
C GLU A 59 56.06 -6.04 7.70
N SER A 60 56.56 -5.20 6.79
CA SER A 60 55.84 -4.01 6.31
C SER A 60 55.33 -4.19 4.88
N VAL A 61 54.17 -3.61 4.57
CA VAL A 61 53.66 -3.51 3.20
C VAL A 61 53.16 -2.09 2.95
N ASN A 62 53.57 -1.50 1.83
CA ASN A 62 53.00 -0.26 1.33
C ASN A 62 52.05 -0.58 0.19
N VAL A 63 50.77 -0.26 0.34
CA VAL A 63 49.73 -0.50 -0.67
C VAL A 63 49.53 0.76 -1.48
N SER A 64 49.61 0.62 -2.81
CA SER A 64 49.32 1.69 -3.76
C SER A 64 48.03 1.38 -4.51
N TYR A 65 47.18 2.39 -4.75
CA TYR A 65 45.99 2.22 -5.58
C TYR A 65 46.38 1.81 -7.00
N LEU A 66 45.73 0.76 -7.51
CA LEU A 66 45.89 0.39 -8.89
C LEU A 66 45.15 1.42 -9.77
N ASN A 67 45.91 2.32 -10.39
CA ASN A 67 45.39 3.32 -11.32
C ASN A 67 45.41 2.82 -12.77
N ALA A 68 45.21 1.52 -12.98
CA ALA A 68 45.23 0.92 -14.30
C ALA A 68 43.85 1.03 -14.95
N TYR A 69 43.58 2.16 -15.62
CA TYR A 69 42.42 2.26 -16.49
C TYR A 69 42.65 1.39 -17.72
N ARG A 70 41.72 0.46 -18.01
CA ARG A 70 41.63 -0.16 -19.34
C ARG A 70 41.37 0.96 -20.36
N ASN A 71 42.13 1.02 -21.46
CA ASN A 71 41.86 1.96 -22.56
C ASN A 71 40.54 1.65 -23.30
N SER A 72 39.95 0.47 -23.07
CA SER A 72 38.63 0.09 -23.58
C SER A 72 37.87 -0.69 -22.51
N TYR A 73 36.69 -0.20 -22.15
CA TYR A 73 35.73 -0.95 -21.34
C TYR A 73 34.96 -1.89 -22.28
N GLU A 74 35.19 -3.19 -22.15
CA GLU A 74 34.30 -4.20 -22.70
C GLU A 74 33.40 -4.67 -21.56
N ARG A 75 32.09 -4.44 -21.70
CA ARG A 75 31.09 -4.91 -20.74
C ARG A 75 31.02 -6.43 -20.87
N GLU A 76 31.66 -7.15 -19.95
CA GLU A 76 31.41 -8.57 -19.81
C GLU A 76 29.93 -8.78 -19.44
N THR A 77 29.28 -9.73 -20.10
CA THR A 77 27.94 -10.18 -19.74
C THR A 77 28.02 -10.86 -18.38
N PHE A 78 27.64 -10.11 -17.36
CA PHE A 78 27.44 -10.57 -15.99
C PHE A 78 25.97 -10.44 -15.66
N THR A 79 25.36 -11.55 -15.30
CA THR A 79 24.05 -11.59 -14.66
C THR A 79 24.32 -11.59 -13.16
N SER A 80 24.03 -10.48 -12.48
CA SER A 80 23.81 -10.56 -11.02
C SER A 80 22.44 -11.16 -10.82
N ASP A 81 22.33 -12.15 -9.95
CA ASP A 81 21.07 -12.36 -9.26
C ASP A 81 20.80 -11.05 -8.51
N TYR A 82 19.77 -10.32 -8.93
CA TYR A 82 19.41 -9.04 -8.32
C TYR A 82 18.97 -9.35 -6.89
N PHE A 83 19.90 -9.25 -5.94
CA PHE A 83 19.78 -9.83 -4.59
C PHE A 83 18.68 -9.17 -3.74
N TYR A 84 18.03 -8.12 -4.25
CA TYR A 84 16.89 -7.47 -3.62
C TYR A 84 15.78 -7.26 -4.65
N PRO A 85 14.98 -8.29 -4.98
CA PRO A 85 13.76 -8.06 -5.73
C PRO A 85 12.92 -7.03 -4.97
N ARG A 86 12.64 -5.89 -5.60
CA ARG A 86 11.78 -4.87 -5.00
C ARG A 86 10.35 -5.39 -5.10
N VAL A 87 9.78 -5.75 -3.96
CA VAL A 87 8.37 -6.10 -3.87
C VAL A 87 7.58 -4.81 -3.63
N TYR A 88 6.84 -4.38 -4.64
CA TYR A 88 5.98 -3.21 -4.53
C TYR A 88 4.62 -3.62 -3.97
N ARG A 89 4.10 -2.83 -3.04
CA ARG A 89 2.80 -3.06 -2.40
C ARG A 89 1.86 -1.90 -2.67
N TYR A 90 0.58 -2.22 -2.77
CA TYR A 90 -0.48 -1.26 -2.98
C TYR A 90 -1.56 -1.42 -1.92
N ALA A 91 -2.01 -0.28 -1.39
CA ALA A 91 -3.17 -0.19 -0.52
C ALA A 91 -4.19 0.71 -1.19
N TYR A 92 -5.41 0.21 -1.34
CA TYR A 92 -6.55 0.98 -1.81
C TYR A 92 -7.37 1.46 -0.62
N SER A 93 -7.86 2.70 -0.69
CA SER A 93 -8.88 3.15 0.24
C SER A 93 -9.81 4.15 -0.41
N GLU A 94 -11.11 3.94 -0.24
CA GLU A 94 -12.16 4.92 -0.52
C GLU A 94 -12.88 5.24 0.79
N THR A 95 -13.20 6.52 1.02
CA THR A 95 -13.80 6.98 2.27
C THR A 95 -15.14 7.65 1.97
N SER A 96 -16.12 7.43 2.84
CA SER A 96 -17.45 8.03 2.74
C SER A 96 -17.35 9.56 2.64
N GLY A 97 -18.19 10.13 1.79
CA GLY A 97 -18.38 11.58 1.69
C GLY A 97 -19.14 12.16 2.88
N LYS A 98 -19.74 13.34 2.66
CA LYS A 98 -20.53 14.05 3.67
C LYS A 98 -21.79 13.25 4.03
N GLN A 99 -22.03 13.12 5.33
CA GLN A 99 -23.14 12.36 5.90
C GLN A 99 -24.19 13.33 6.48
N THR A 100 -25.37 12.84 6.85
CA THR A 100 -26.44 13.66 7.44
C THR A 100 -27.04 12.96 8.67
N PRO A 101 -27.23 13.67 9.80
CA PRO A 101 -27.90 13.09 10.96
C PRO A 101 -29.39 12.88 10.66
N LEU A 102 -29.92 11.73 11.07
CA LEU A 102 -31.35 11.40 10.95
C LEU A 102 -32.06 11.45 12.31
N ASP A 103 -31.43 10.87 13.34
CA ASP A 103 -31.98 10.83 14.69
C ASP A 103 -30.86 10.73 15.72
N THR A 104 -31.04 11.38 16.87
CA THR A 104 -30.09 11.28 17.98
C THR A 104 -30.72 11.68 19.31
N ASN A 105 -30.25 11.06 20.39
CA ASN A 105 -30.56 11.47 21.75
C ASN A 105 -29.47 12.37 22.37
N TYR A 106 -28.51 12.83 21.56
CA TYR A 106 -27.38 13.63 22.00
C TYR A 106 -27.81 14.94 22.64
N LYS A 107 -27.17 15.26 23.78
CA LYS A 107 -27.31 16.53 24.47
C LYS A 107 -25.97 17.26 24.47
N PRO A 108 -25.89 18.45 23.88
CA PRO A 108 -24.64 19.18 23.77
C PRO A 108 -24.22 19.79 25.10
N TRP A 109 -22.91 19.90 25.33
CA TRP A 109 -22.34 20.57 26.49
C TRP A 109 -22.83 22.02 26.63
N ASP A 110 -22.87 22.71 25.49
CA ASP A 110 -23.43 24.05 25.28
C ASP A 110 -23.74 24.24 23.78
N ASP A 111 -24.27 25.41 23.43
CA ASP A 111 -24.65 25.75 22.04
C ASP A 111 -23.46 25.75 21.05
N THR A 112 -22.21 25.66 21.54
CA THR A 112 -21.01 25.58 20.68
C THR A 112 -20.60 24.14 20.37
N LYS A 113 -21.31 23.15 20.91
CA LYS A 113 -21.04 21.72 20.69
C LYS A 113 -22.26 20.96 20.14
N PRO A 114 -23.00 21.49 19.13
CA PRO A 114 -24.16 20.79 18.58
C PRO A 114 -23.74 19.51 17.84
N ILE A 115 -24.69 18.59 17.63
CA ILE A 115 -24.42 17.34 16.87
C ILE A 115 -23.93 17.60 15.45
N ASP A 116 -24.35 18.73 14.86
CA ASP A 116 -24.03 19.11 13.48
C ASP A 116 -22.53 19.23 13.22
N LEU A 117 -21.71 19.43 14.26
CA LEU A 117 -20.25 19.46 14.14
C LEU A 117 -19.66 18.12 13.68
N LEU A 118 -20.38 17.01 13.81
CA LEU A 118 -19.94 15.73 13.23
C LEU A 118 -20.07 15.67 11.70
N PHE A 119 -20.89 16.56 11.14
CA PHE A 119 -21.40 16.50 9.77
C PHE A 119 -21.17 17.80 8.98
N ASP A 120 -20.44 18.76 9.55
CA ASP A 120 -20.10 20.00 8.88
C ASP A 120 -18.97 19.79 7.86
N ASP A 121 -18.47 20.87 7.26
CA ASP A 121 -17.39 20.80 6.26
C ASP A 121 -15.99 20.85 6.91
N ASP A 122 -15.90 20.89 8.25
CA ASP A 122 -14.65 21.01 9.01
C ASP A 122 -14.46 19.79 9.94
N ASP A 123 -13.78 18.77 9.42
CA ASP A 123 -13.40 17.54 10.14
C ASP A 123 -12.48 17.77 11.38
N THR A 124 -12.19 19.02 11.74
CA THR A 124 -11.47 19.40 12.97
C THR A 124 -12.39 19.83 14.11
N ASN A 125 -13.65 20.19 13.81
CA ASN A 125 -14.67 20.45 14.81
C ASN A 125 -15.04 19.16 15.56
N TRP A 126 -15.59 19.30 16.77
CA TRP A 126 -15.89 18.18 17.65
C TRP A 126 -17.09 18.44 18.53
N ILE A 127 -17.82 17.38 18.82
CA ILE A 127 -18.91 17.38 19.79
C ILE A 127 -18.39 17.12 21.20
N HIS A 128 -19.16 17.53 22.20
CA HIS A 128 -18.94 17.18 23.61
C HIS A 128 -20.27 17.03 24.31
N SER A 129 -20.55 15.87 24.90
CA SER A 129 -21.82 15.65 25.60
C SER A 129 -21.97 16.53 26.83
N ASP A 130 -23.22 16.75 27.25
CA ASP A 130 -23.55 17.37 28.52
C ASP A 130 -23.14 16.50 29.74
N ARG A 131 -23.63 16.87 30.93
CA ARG A 131 -23.35 16.18 32.20
C ARG A 131 -24.26 14.96 32.44
N SER A 132 -24.82 14.37 31.39
CA SER A 132 -25.54 13.10 31.47
C SER A 132 -24.57 11.93 31.31
N ASP A 133 -24.65 10.95 32.20
CA ASP A 133 -23.79 9.75 32.11
C ASP A 133 -24.20 8.86 30.94
N ILE A 134 -23.25 8.61 30.04
CA ILE A 134 -23.41 7.58 29.00
C ILE A 134 -23.19 6.21 29.62
N SER A 135 -24.17 5.33 29.48
CA SER A 135 -24.16 3.98 30.06
C SER A 135 -25.08 3.05 29.26
N GLU A 136 -25.08 1.75 29.55
CA GLU A 136 -26.06 0.82 28.95
C GLU A 136 -27.52 1.24 29.20
N ALA A 137 -27.81 1.82 30.37
CA ALA A 137 -29.17 2.27 30.73
C ALA A 137 -29.53 3.64 30.12
N SER A 138 -28.53 4.40 29.66
CA SER A 138 -28.68 5.72 29.06
C SER A 138 -27.60 5.91 27.99
N PRO A 139 -27.71 5.21 26.85
CA PRO A 139 -26.67 5.23 25.82
C PRO A 139 -26.68 6.55 25.06
N PHE A 140 -25.56 6.87 24.40
CA PHE A 140 -25.59 7.80 23.28
C PHE A 140 -26.01 7.05 22.02
N GLU A 141 -26.98 7.58 21.30
CA GLU A 141 -27.50 7.01 20.06
C GLU A 141 -27.47 8.04 18.93
N LEU A 142 -26.96 7.64 17.78
CA LEU A 142 -26.95 8.42 16.55
C LEU A 142 -27.28 7.52 15.37
N THR A 143 -28.28 7.92 14.60
CA THR A 143 -28.62 7.34 13.30
C THR A 143 -28.30 8.36 12.22
N ALA A 144 -27.60 7.93 11.17
CA ALA A 144 -27.17 8.83 10.10
C ALA A 144 -27.23 8.17 8.71
N ASP A 145 -27.28 9.04 7.70
CA ASP A 145 -27.32 8.72 6.28
C ASP A 145 -25.98 9.08 5.61
N LEU A 146 -25.36 8.14 4.89
CA LEU A 146 -24.11 8.35 4.14
C LEU A 146 -24.28 9.15 2.83
N GLY A 147 -25.49 9.46 2.39
CA GLY A 147 -25.73 10.23 1.17
C GLY A 147 -25.65 9.43 -0.14
N ALA A 148 -24.93 8.31 -0.15
CA ALA A 148 -24.90 7.28 -1.20
C ALA A 148 -24.76 5.87 -0.58
N VAL A 149 -25.15 4.82 -1.33
CA VAL A 149 -24.77 3.45 -0.95
C VAL A 149 -23.27 3.32 -1.19
N MET A 150 -22.55 2.85 -0.18
CA MET A 150 -21.10 2.66 -0.21
C MET A 150 -20.76 1.23 0.22
N LYS A 151 -19.94 0.54 -0.58
CA LYS A 151 -19.27 -0.68 -0.12
C LYS A 151 -18.28 -0.28 0.96
N ALA A 152 -18.26 -0.94 2.12
CA ALA A 152 -17.38 -0.60 3.24
C ALA A 152 -16.97 -1.84 4.02
N ASN A 153 -15.78 -1.78 4.63
CA ASN A 153 -15.25 -2.82 5.52
C ASN A 153 -14.54 -2.24 6.76
N ARG A 154 -14.54 -0.92 6.91
CA ARG A 154 -13.92 -0.21 8.02
C ARG A 154 -14.78 0.98 8.46
N PHE A 155 -14.82 1.21 9.76
CA PHE A 155 -15.45 2.37 10.40
C PHE A 155 -14.44 3.04 11.32
N THR A 156 -14.29 4.35 11.20
CA THR A 156 -13.33 5.13 11.98
C THR A 156 -14.03 6.26 12.74
N ILE A 157 -13.82 6.33 14.05
CA ILE A 157 -14.18 7.48 14.89
C ILE A 157 -12.91 8.30 15.08
N TYR A 158 -12.92 9.54 14.58
CA TYR A 158 -11.79 10.45 14.70
C TYR A 158 -11.88 11.20 16.02
N GLY A 159 -10.96 10.96 16.94
CA GLY A 159 -11.04 11.56 18.27
C GLY A 159 -10.68 13.04 18.30
N GLU A 160 -11.15 13.69 19.35
CA GLU A 160 -10.82 15.08 19.67
C GLU A 160 -9.39 15.18 20.23
N PRO A 161 -8.51 16.08 19.75
CA PRO A 161 -7.09 16.08 20.13
C PRO A 161 -6.79 16.34 21.62
N THR A 162 -7.64 17.07 22.34
CA THR A 162 -7.37 17.53 23.71
C THR A 162 -8.04 16.69 24.80
N ARG A 163 -9.15 16.00 24.49
CA ARG A 163 -9.91 15.14 25.40
C ARG A 163 -10.11 13.79 24.75
N GLN A 164 -9.72 12.75 25.47
CA GLN A 164 -9.83 11.39 24.98
C GLN A 164 -11.12 10.72 25.47
N TYR A 165 -12.27 11.33 25.17
CA TYR A 165 -13.60 10.86 25.60
C TYR A 165 -14.33 10.08 24.49
N GLN A 166 -13.60 9.46 23.58
CA GLN A 166 -14.17 8.67 22.49
C GLN A 166 -14.96 7.45 23.04
N PRO A 167 -15.85 6.84 22.23
CA PRO A 167 -16.56 5.62 22.60
C PRO A 167 -15.64 4.49 23.07
N LYS A 168 -15.92 3.87 24.21
CA LYS A 168 -15.16 2.73 24.74
C LYS A 168 -15.87 1.42 24.45
N ASN A 169 -17.17 1.36 24.77
CA ASN A 169 -18.05 0.25 24.43
C ASN A 169 -19.17 0.76 23.54
N PHE A 170 -19.41 0.08 22.43
CA PHE A 170 -20.47 0.46 21.50
C PHE A 170 -20.90 -0.67 20.57
N ARG A 171 -22.10 -0.52 20.02
CA ARG A 171 -22.64 -1.34 18.94
C ARG A 171 -22.79 -0.47 17.70
N LEU A 172 -22.28 -0.95 16.58
CA LEU A 172 -22.44 -0.33 15.27
C LEU A 172 -23.39 -1.20 14.45
N TYR A 173 -24.48 -0.59 14.00
CA TYR A 173 -25.42 -1.18 13.06
C TYR A 173 -25.32 -0.48 11.71
N GLY A 174 -25.66 -1.17 10.63
CA GLY A 174 -25.84 -0.51 9.34
C GLY A 174 -26.35 -1.45 8.26
N GLY A 175 -26.73 -0.84 7.15
CA GLY A 175 -27.32 -1.53 5.99
C GLY A 175 -27.82 -0.54 4.95
N THR A 176 -28.52 -1.06 3.93
CA THR A 176 -29.12 -0.26 2.86
C THR A 176 -30.58 0.13 3.12
N ASP A 177 -31.22 -0.50 4.10
CA ASP A 177 -32.58 -0.21 4.56
C ASP A 177 -32.54 0.42 5.96
N LEU A 178 -33.04 1.66 6.09
CA LEU A 178 -33.09 2.40 7.34
C LEU A 178 -33.86 1.67 8.45
N GLN A 179 -34.88 0.89 8.09
CA GLN A 179 -35.73 0.18 9.06
C GLN A 179 -35.18 -1.19 9.45
N ASN A 180 -34.18 -1.70 8.72
CA ASN A 180 -33.64 -3.05 8.90
C ASN A 180 -32.10 -3.05 8.82
N MET A 181 -31.47 -2.25 9.68
CA MET A 181 -30.01 -2.27 9.85
C MET A 181 -29.58 -3.49 10.66
N GLU A 182 -28.49 -4.14 10.24
CA GLU A 182 -27.92 -5.29 10.93
C GLU A 182 -26.77 -4.88 11.84
N LEU A 183 -26.49 -5.66 12.88
CA LEU A 183 -25.30 -5.47 13.71
C LEU A 183 -24.04 -5.74 12.87
N ILE A 184 -23.18 -4.73 12.76
CA ILE A 184 -21.90 -4.79 12.05
C ILE A 184 -20.79 -5.18 13.02
N ALA A 185 -20.75 -4.54 14.18
CA ALA A 185 -19.74 -4.75 15.19
C ALA A 185 -20.29 -4.47 16.59
N GLU A 186 -19.88 -5.29 17.56
CA GLU A 186 -20.00 -5.02 18.98
C GLU A 186 -18.59 -4.92 19.56
N VAL A 187 -18.26 -3.73 20.05
CA VAL A 187 -16.91 -3.38 20.50
C VAL A 187 -16.94 -3.16 22.00
N THR A 188 -16.04 -3.85 22.69
CA THR A 188 -15.75 -3.67 24.12
C THR A 188 -14.30 -3.22 24.28
N ASP A 189 -14.06 -2.23 25.13
CA ASP A 189 -12.73 -1.67 25.40
C ASP A 189 -11.97 -1.29 24.11
N SER A 190 -12.60 -0.42 23.30
CA SER A 190 -12.06 0.02 22.01
C SER A 190 -10.60 0.48 22.09
N VAL A 191 -9.78 0.06 21.13
CA VAL A 191 -8.38 0.49 21.05
C VAL A 191 -8.32 1.90 20.46
N ARG A 192 -7.57 2.79 21.11
CA ARG A 192 -7.27 4.14 20.61
C ARG A 192 -5.88 4.18 20.04
N GLU A 193 -5.77 4.35 18.72
CA GLU A 193 -4.51 4.49 18.01
C GLU A 193 -4.48 5.82 17.28
N ASN A 194 -3.40 6.60 17.46
CA ASN A 194 -3.28 7.95 16.89
C ASN A 194 -4.51 8.83 17.16
N ASN A 195 -5.10 8.67 18.36
CA ASN A 195 -6.31 9.35 18.82
C ASN A 195 -7.61 8.95 18.10
N ASN A 196 -7.62 7.90 17.30
CA ASN A 196 -8.80 7.39 16.60
C ASN A 196 -9.19 6.02 17.13
N ILE A 197 -10.43 5.62 16.87
CA ILE A 197 -10.88 4.23 17.02
C ILE A 197 -11.22 3.72 15.63
N THR A 198 -10.65 2.59 15.27
CA THR A 198 -10.90 1.91 14.00
C THR A 198 -11.54 0.57 14.27
N VAL A 199 -12.59 0.24 13.51
CA VAL A 199 -13.29 -1.05 13.57
C VAL A 199 -13.34 -1.63 12.18
N ASP A 200 -12.71 -2.79 12.01
CA ASP A 200 -12.76 -3.56 10.77
C ASP A 200 -13.88 -4.61 10.84
N PHE A 201 -14.56 -4.83 9.72
CA PHE A 201 -15.67 -5.77 9.61
C PHE A 201 -15.77 -6.35 8.20
N LYS A 202 -16.51 -7.45 8.05
CA LYS A 202 -16.73 -8.05 6.73
C LYS A 202 -17.39 -7.08 5.76
N THR A 203 -16.78 -6.93 4.57
CA THR A 203 -17.25 -6.09 3.47
C THR A 203 -18.76 -6.22 3.25
N ARG A 204 -19.43 -5.08 3.14
CA ARG A 204 -20.88 -4.98 2.90
C ARG A 204 -21.25 -3.60 2.38
N ASP A 205 -22.45 -3.49 1.81
CA ASP A 205 -23.01 -2.21 1.36
C ASP A 205 -23.71 -1.50 2.52
N ILE A 206 -23.35 -0.23 2.74
CA ILE A 206 -23.88 0.64 3.79
C ILE A 206 -24.45 1.90 3.17
N ARG A 207 -25.64 2.30 3.62
CA ARG A 207 -26.24 3.60 3.34
C ARG A 207 -26.64 4.30 4.62
N TYR A 208 -27.22 3.55 5.55
CA TYR A 208 -27.61 4.01 6.87
C TYR A 208 -26.79 3.29 7.92
N TYR A 209 -26.49 3.98 9.01
CA TYR A 209 -25.89 3.36 10.17
C TYR A 209 -26.48 3.92 11.46
N LYS A 210 -26.39 3.12 12.52
CA LYS A 210 -26.71 3.52 13.89
C LYS A 210 -25.54 3.18 14.81
N LEU A 211 -25.03 4.18 15.51
CA LEU A 211 -24.04 4.02 16.56
C LEU A 211 -24.72 4.10 17.92
N VAL A 212 -24.52 3.08 18.76
CA VAL A 212 -25.03 3.02 20.14
C VAL A 212 -23.84 2.88 21.10
N VAL A 213 -23.51 3.94 21.83
CA VAL A 213 -22.37 3.99 22.75
C VAL A 213 -22.86 3.80 24.18
N THR A 214 -22.28 2.84 24.89
CA THR A 214 -22.70 2.43 26.24
C THR A 214 -21.61 2.59 27.30
N ASP A 215 -20.38 2.92 26.90
CA ASP A 215 -19.30 3.37 27.79
C ASP A 215 -18.35 4.27 27.01
N THR A 216 -17.62 5.15 27.71
CA THR A 216 -16.68 6.08 27.07
C THR A 216 -15.32 6.06 27.75
N TRP A 217 -14.32 6.60 27.07
CA TRP A 217 -12.98 6.74 27.59
C TRP A 217 -12.78 7.95 28.53
N ALA A 218 -13.86 8.60 28.98
CA ALA A 218 -13.82 9.67 29.98
C ALA A 218 -13.46 9.18 31.40
N THR A 219 -12.37 8.41 31.51
CA THR A 219 -11.87 7.84 32.76
C THR A 219 -11.43 8.92 33.74
N GLY A 220 -11.82 8.80 35.01
CA GLY A 220 -11.48 9.76 36.06
C GLY A 220 -12.28 11.07 36.00
N GLN A 221 -13.23 11.20 35.07
CA GLN A 221 -14.18 12.30 35.04
C GLN A 221 -15.37 12.01 35.96
N ARG A 222 -16.03 13.07 36.43
CA ARG A 222 -17.25 12.95 37.24
C ARG A 222 -18.41 12.31 36.47
N TYR A 223 -18.44 12.53 35.15
CA TYR A 223 -19.46 11.98 34.26
C TYR A 223 -18.79 11.28 33.08
N ARG A 224 -19.43 10.27 32.52
CA ARG A 224 -19.01 9.58 31.29
C ARG A 224 -19.33 10.41 30.06
N TYR A 225 -18.51 11.43 29.82
CA TYR A 225 -18.63 12.31 28.66
C TYR A 225 -18.29 11.58 27.36
N LEU A 226 -18.82 12.08 26.25
CA LEU A 226 -18.46 11.70 24.88
C LEU A 226 -17.92 12.91 24.14
N ALA A 227 -16.75 12.77 23.51
CA ALA A 227 -16.20 13.80 22.63
C ALA A 227 -15.37 13.19 21.49
N PHE A 228 -15.66 13.60 20.26
CA PHE A 228 -14.93 13.23 19.04
C PHE A 228 -15.29 14.17 17.88
N ARG A 229 -14.54 14.11 16.79
CA ARG A 229 -14.62 15.03 15.64
C ARG A 229 -15.64 14.61 14.60
N THR A 230 -15.37 13.51 13.92
CA THR A 230 -16.22 12.97 12.86
C THR A 230 -16.10 11.44 12.83
N MET A 231 -16.96 10.80 12.04
CA MET A 231 -16.94 9.36 11.80
C MET A 231 -17.00 9.10 10.31
N LYS A 232 -16.19 8.15 9.83
CA LYS A 232 -16.20 7.80 8.40
C LYS A 232 -16.23 6.30 8.22
N PHE A 233 -17.00 5.87 7.23
CA PHE A 233 -16.88 4.54 6.66
C PHE A 233 -15.81 4.57 5.59
N SER A 234 -15.05 3.49 5.46
CA SER A 234 -14.14 3.31 4.34
C SER A 234 -14.20 1.88 3.80
N TYR A 235 -13.86 1.78 2.53
CA TYR A 235 -13.50 0.52 1.90
C TYR A 235 -12.01 0.51 1.68
N SER A 236 -11.32 -0.36 2.41
CA SER A 236 -9.87 -0.45 2.39
C SER A 236 -9.43 -1.84 1.96
N LEU A 237 -8.49 -1.91 1.00
CA LEU A 237 -7.86 -3.15 0.57
C LEU A 237 -6.36 -3.00 0.75
N ASP A 238 -5.78 -3.72 1.70
CA ASP A 238 -4.35 -3.73 1.97
C ASP A 238 -3.68 -4.95 1.32
N GLY A 239 -2.34 -4.94 1.27
CA GLY A 239 -1.56 -6.12 0.88
C GLY A 239 -1.48 -6.44 -0.62
N GLY A 240 -2.06 -5.61 -1.49
CA GLY A 240 -2.00 -5.81 -2.94
C GLY A 240 -0.55 -5.85 -3.44
N LEU A 241 -0.19 -6.87 -4.21
CA LEU A 241 1.10 -6.97 -4.88
C LEU A 241 1.05 -6.11 -6.14
N TRP A 242 1.85 -5.05 -6.19
CA TRP A 242 1.89 -4.13 -7.33
C TRP A 242 2.99 -4.57 -8.30
N LEU A 243 2.57 -4.97 -9.50
CA LEU A 243 3.43 -5.60 -10.49
C LEU A 243 3.77 -4.64 -11.62
N SER A 244 5.04 -4.69 -12.03
CA SER A 244 5.51 -4.04 -13.26
C SER A 244 4.75 -4.63 -14.46
N PRO A 245 4.46 -3.86 -15.52
CA PRO A 245 3.88 -4.43 -16.73
C PRO A 245 4.85 -5.39 -17.44
N ASP A 246 6.12 -5.47 -17.02
CA ASP A 246 7.15 -6.37 -17.57
C ASP A 246 7.23 -7.75 -16.91
N GLU A 247 6.41 -8.05 -15.89
CA GLU A 247 6.45 -9.37 -15.24
C GLU A 247 6.16 -10.49 -16.25
N GLU A 248 6.89 -11.61 -16.12
CA GLU A 248 6.82 -12.74 -17.07
C GLU A 248 5.41 -13.37 -17.17
N MET A 249 4.57 -13.16 -16.15
CA MET A 249 3.19 -13.65 -16.13
C MET A 249 2.26 -12.92 -17.13
N PHE A 250 2.66 -11.75 -17.62
CA PHE A 250 1.85 -10.94 -18.55
C PHE A 250 2.12 -11.32 -20.00
N LEU A 251 1.12 -11.90 -20.65
CA LEU A 251 1.21 -12.34 -22.04
C LEU A 251 0.57 -11.32 -22.99
N TYR A 252 1.42 -10.48 -23.57
CA TYR A 252 1.02 -9.48 -24.56
C TYR A 252 0.95 -10.09 -25.98
N ARG A 253 -0.20 -9.95 -26.64
CA ARG A 253 -0.47 -10.40 -28.03
C ARG A 253 -1.01 -9.25 -28.87
N GLY A 254 -0.64 -9.19 -30.15
CA GLY A 254 -1.09 -8.15 -31.07
C GLY A 254 -0.19 -6.91 -31.10
N GLY A 255 -0.75 -5.75 -31.45
CA GLY A 255 0.00 -4.52 -31.72
C GLY A 255 0.41 -3.74 -30.46
N TRP A 256 1.32 -4.28 -29.66
CA TRP A 256 1.88 -3.62 -28.48
C TRP A 256 3.20 -2.89 -28.77
N HIS A 257 3.40 -1.76 -28.12
CA HIS A 257 4.69 -1.06 -28.09
C HIS A 257 4.88 -0.32 -26.77
N LEU A 258 6.15 -0.07 -26.42
CA LEU A 258 6.51 0.69 -25.24
C LEU A 258 6.47 2.19 -25.51
N SER A 259 5.99 2.96 -24.54
CA SER A 259 6.11 4.41 -24.55
C SER A 259 6.57 4.95 -23.19
N SER A 260 7.37 6.01 -23.22
CA SER A 260 7.82 6.69 -22.01
C SER A 260 6.83 7.78 -21.62
N LYS A 261 6.14 7.57 -20.49
CA LYS A 261 5.22 8.52 -19.84
C LYS A 261 5.48 8.55 -18.35
N LEU A 262 5.00 9.57 -17.65
CA LEU A 262 5.00 9.57 -16.19
C LEU A 262 4.07 8.44 -15.69
N SER A 263 4.68 7.37 -15.19
CA SER A 263 4.11 6.04 -14.96
C SER A 263 4.72 5.42 -13.70
N ALA A 264 4.11 4.35 -13.17
CA ALA A 264 4.59 3.72 -11.94
C ALA A 264 5.99 3.10 -12.10
N PHE A 265 6.28 2.54 -13.28
CA PHE A 265 7.52 1.81 -13.57
C PHE A 265 8.38 2.44 -14.68
N GLY A 266 8.05 3.66 -15.12
CA GLY A 266 8.85 4.44 -16.08
C GLY A 266 8.45 4.30 -17.56
N HIS A 267 7.56 3.35 -17.86
CA HIS A 267 6.96 3.17 -19.18
C HIS A 267 5.53 2.62 -19.09
N LEU A 268 4.85 2.68 -20.23
CA LEU A 268 3.55 2.04 -20.47
C LEU A 268 3.69 1.04 -21.62
N TYR A 269 2.82 0.03 -21.64
CA TYR A 269 2.51 -0.73 -22.85
C TYR A 269 1.30 -0.10 -23.53
N GLU A 270 1.47 0.43 -24.73
CA GLU A 270 0.40 0.94 -25.58
C GLU A 270 0.00 -0.12 -26.62
N GLY A 271 -1.29 -0.46 -26.65
CA GLY A 271 -1.85 -1.50 -27.50
C GLY A 271 -2.88 -0.95 -28.49
N GLU A 272 -2.91 -1.52 -29.69
CA GLU A 272 -4.01 -1.37 -30.65
C GLU A 272 -4.21 -2.71 -31.38
N ASN A 273 -5.46 -3.16 -31.54
CA ASN A 273 -5.77 -4.54 -31.97
C ASN A 273 -4.94 -5.56 -31.16
N ALA A 274 -5.00 -5.40 -29.83
CA ALA A 274 -4.07 -6.03 -28.92
C ALA A 274 -4.80 -6.64 -27.71
N THR A 275 -4.14 -7.59 -27.06
CA THR A 275 -4.64 -8.34 -25.91
C THR A 275 -3.51 -8.57 -24.91
N LEU A 276 -3.81 -8.43 -23.63
CA LEU A 276 -2.98 -8.82 -22.49
C LEU A 276 -3.74 -9.92 -21.74
N ASP A 277 -3.09 -11.06 -21.52
CA ASP A 277 -3.63 -12.16 -20.74
C ASP A 277 -2.73 -12.45 -19.54
N PHE A 278 -3.32 -12.74 -18.38
CA PHE A 278 -2.61 -13.21 -17.20
C PHE A 278 -3.50 -14.06 -16.30
N GLU A 279 -2.87 -14.96 -15.57
CA GLU A 279 -3.50 -15.79 -14.54
C GLU A 279 -3.09 -15.27 -13.16
N PHE A 280 -4.01 -15.27 -12.19
CA PHE A 280 -3.68 -14.97 -10.81
C PHE A 280 -4.46 -15.88 -9.85
N SER A 281 -3.84 -16.23 -8.72
CA SER A 281 -4.49 -16.90 -7.61
C SER A 281 -4.80 -15.90 -6.51
N GLY A 282 -6.07 -15.68 -6.21
CA GLY A 282 -6.50 -14.72 -5.20
C GLY A 282 -7.94 -14.28 -5.37
N THR A 283 -8.27 -13.12 -4.80
CA THR A 283 -9.66 -12.65 -4.73
C THR A 283 -9.93 -11.41 -5.56
N ARG A 284 -8.91 -10.63 -5.94
CA ARG A 284 -9.08 -9.38 -6.69
C ARG A 284 -7.86 -9.00 -7.51
N PHE A 285 -8.09 -8.16 -8.52
CA PHE A 285 -7.03 -7.43 -9.20
C PHE A 285 -7.45 -5.99 -9.52
N ALA A 286 -6.46 -5.15 -9.80
CA ALA A 286 -6.64 -3.81 -10.32
C ALA A 286 -5.72 -3.54 -11.50
N LEU A 287 -6.16 -2.66 -12.39
CA LEU A 287 -5.42 -2.19 -13.55
C LEU A 287 -5.16 -0.70 -13.40
N PHE A 288 -3.93 -0.28 -13.63
CA PHE A 288 -3.54 1.11 -13.78
C PHE A 288 -3.30 1.41 -15.26
N SER A 289 -3.76 2.59 -15.68
CA SER A 289 -3.56 3.10 -17.03
C SER A 289 -3.36 4.61 -17.00
N TYR A 290 -2.76 5.13 -18.06
CA TYR A 290 -2.66 6.55 -18.34
C TYR A 290 -3.92 7.05 -19.04
N PHE A 291 -4.58 8.03 -18.43
CA PHE A 291 -5.77 8.68 -18.99
C PHE A 291 -5.34 9.85 -19.88
N SER A 292 -5.83 9.85 -21.13
CA SER A 292 -5.69 10.97 -22.06
C SER A 292 -6.64 10.83 -23.24
N ALA A 293 -6.82 11.94 -23.97
CA ALA A 293 -7.62 11.94 -25.21
C ALA A 293 -7.03 11.08 -26.34
N ASP A 294 -5.77 10.61 -26.21
CA ASP A 294 -5.09 9.79 -27.23
C ASP A 294 -5.47 8.30 -27.15
N PHE A 295 -6.11 7.89 -26.05
CA PHE A 295 -6.51 6.52 -25.80
C PHE A 295 -8.02 6.39 -25.79
N ASP A 296 -8.51 5.23 -26.23
CA ASP A 296 -9.93 4.94 -26.34
C ASP A 296 -10.43 4.17 -25.10
N SER A 297 -10.64 2.87 -25.23
CA SER A 297 -11.23 2.02 -24.20
C SER A 297 -10.75 0.60 -24.37
N PHE A 298 -10.82 -0.20 -23.30
CA PHE A 298 -10.53 -1.63 -23.34
C PHE A 298 -11.61 -2.44 -22.62
N GLU A 299 -11.84 -3.65 -23.09
CA GLU A 299 -12.66 -4.65 -22.41
C GLU A 299 -11.81 -5.37 -21.37
N VAL A 300 -12.39 -5.62 -20.20
CA VAL A 300 -11.84 -6.55 -19.21
C VAL A 300 -12.71 -7.78 -19.18
N LEU A 301 -12.09 -8.94 -19.32
CA LEU A 301 -12.72 -10.23 -19.17
C LEU A 301 -12.10 -10.97 -17.99
N VAL A 302 -12.93 -11.70 -17.26
CA VAL A 302 -12.50 -12.62 -16.21
C VAL A 302 -13.15 -13.97 -16.50
N ASP A 303 -12.33 -15.02 -16.54
CA ASP A 303 -12.75 -16.39 -16.82
C ASP A 303 -13.57 -16.54 -18.12
N GLY A 304 -13.24 -15.68 -19.10
CA GLY A 304 -13.86 -15.66 -20.44
C GLY A 304 -15.10 -14.77 -20.57
N GLU A 305 -15.60 -14.19 -19.48
CA GLU A 305 -16.77 -13.30 -19.49
C GLU A 305 -16.36 -11.83 -19.44
N VAL A 306 -16.97 -10.98 -20.27
CA VAL A 306 -16.76 -9.53 -20.21
C VAL A 306 -17.39 -8.97 -18.95
N VAL A 307 -16.56 -8.44 -18.04
CA VAL A 307 -17.00 -7.86 -16.76
C VAL A 307 -17.18 -6.35 -16.84
N THR A 308 -16.37 -5.67 -17.67
CA THR A 308 -16.49 -4.21 -17.86
C THR A 308 -15.83 -3.72 -19.14
N VAL A 309 -16.13 -2.48 -19.51
CA VAL A 309 -15.43 -1.70 -20.53
C VAL A 309 -14.93 -0.41 -19.88
N VAL A 310 -13.61 -0.22 -19.88
CA VAL A 310 -12.94 0.91 -19.24
C VAL A 310 -12.62 1.97 -20.27
N SER A 311 -13.05 3.21 -20.04
CA SER A 311 -12.74 4.34 -20.92
C SER A 311 -11.53 5.13 -20.40
N LEU A 312 -10.55 5.36 -21.27
CA LEU A 312 -9.35 6.15 -20.97
C LEU A 312 -9.42 7.59 -21.51
N LYS A 313 -10.51 7.94 -22.21
CA LYS A 313 -10.70 9.26 -22.86
C LYS A 313 -10.89 10.43 -21.90
N SER A 314 -11.16 10.16 -20.62
CA SER A 314 -11.58 11.18 -19.64
C SER A 314 -10.49 11.49 -18.62
N GLY A 315 -10.28 12.78 -18.36
CA GLY A 315 -9.59 13.25 -17.15
C GLY A 315 -8.09 13.38 -17.31
N GLU A 316 -7.53 14.27 -16.47
CA GLU A 316 -6.14 14.72 -16.36
C GLU A 316 -5.10 13.74 -16.95
N ASN A 317 -4.20 14.25 -17.79
CA ASN A 317 -3.07 13.55 -18.43
C ASN A 317 -2.12 12.86 -17.41
N LYS A 318 -2.57 11.78 -16.77
CA LYS A 318 -1.92 11.10 -15.65
C LYS A 318 -2.21 9.60 -15.61
N THR A 319 -1.31 8.85 -15.00
CA THR A 319 -1.56 7.45 -14.59
C THR A 319 -2.47 7.43 -13.36
N ALA A 320 -3.51 6.60 -13.40
CA ALA A 320 -4.41 6.36 -12.28
C ALA A 320 -4.99 4.94 -12.31
N LEU A 321 -5.68 4.56 -11.23
CA LEU A 321 -6.45 3.33 -11.16
C LEU A 321 -7.56 3.37 -12.22
N ALA A 322 -7.45 2.50 -13.22
CA ALA A 322 -8.38 2.42 -14.33
C ALA A 322 -9.53 1.42 -14.05
N TYR A 323 -9.23 0.37 -13.31
CA TYR A 323 -10.20 -0.64 -12.92
C TYR A 323 -9.79 -1.32 -11.61
N LEU A 324 -10.77 -1.58 -10.76
CA LEU A 324 -10.65 -2.45 -9.59
C LEU A 324 -11.76 -3.50 -9.69
N SER A 325 -11.39 -4.77 -9.65
CA SER A 325 -12.36 -5.85 -9.77
C SER A 325 -13.29 -5.96 -8.56
N ASP A 326 -14.45 -6.55 -8.75
CA ASP A 326 -15.25 -7.10 -7.66
C ASP A 326 -14.49 -8.23 -6.92
N GLU A 327 -15.05 -8.69 -5.80
CA GLU A 327 -14.48 -9.84 -5.07
C GLU A 327 -14.82 -11.09 -5.83
N PHE A 328 -13.80 -11.87 -6.15
CA PHE A 328 -13.95 -13.23 -6.58
C PHE A 328 -13.84 -14.16 -5.37
N THR A 329 -14.40 -15.36 -5.52
CA THR A 329 -14.08 -16.47 -4.63
C THR A 329 -12.59 -16.74 -4.70
N ASP A 330 -11.94 -17.01 -3.57
CA ASP A 330 -10.53 -17.40 -3.58
C ASP A 330 -10.28 -18.60 -4.52
N GLY A 331 -9.30 -18.45 -5.40
CA GLY A 331 -8.97 -19.42 -6.43
C GLY A 331 -8.15 -18.81 -7.55
N THR A 332 -7.93 -19.61 -8.59
CA THR A 332 -7.22 -19.19 -9.80
C THR A 332 -8.20 -18.61 -10.81
N HIS A 333 -7.89 -17.43 -11.31
CA HIS A 333 -8.67 -16.69 -12.30
C HIS A 333 -7.83 -16.30 -13.49
N HIS A 334 -8.45 -16.28 -14.67
CA HIS A 334 -7.82 -15.81 -15.90
C HIS A 334 -8.39 -14.45 -16.32
N ALA A 335 -7.55 -13.43 -16.32
CA ALA A 335 -7.91 -12.09 -16.76
C ALA A 335 -7.41 -11.82 -18.17
N THR A 336 -8.29 -11.28 -19.01
CA THR A 336 -7.94 -10.81 -20.36
C THR A 336 -8.33 -9.35 -20.50
N VAL A 337 -7.38 -8.52 -20.90
CA VAL A 337 -7.61 -7.12 -21.26
C VAL A 337 -7.41 -6.97 -22.76
N ARG A 338 -8.41 -6.45 -23.50
CA ARG A 338 -8.31 -6.35 -24.96
C ARG A 338 -8.98 -5.11 -25.53
N SER A 339 -8.47 -4.67 -26.66
CA SER A 339 -9.14 -3.66 -27.46
C SER A 339 -8.76 -3.75 -28.93
N LYS A 340 -9.68 -3.31 -29.79
CA LYS A 340 -9.38 -3.05 -31.22
C LYS A 340 -8.80 -1.65 -31.43
N THR A 341 -9.07 -0.73 -30.51
CA THR A 341 -8.64 0.67 -30.58
C THR A 341 -7.46 0.92 -29.65
N ARG A 342 -6.91 2.14 -29.63
CA ARG A 342 -5.72 2.46 -28.82
C ARG A 342 -6.04 2.42 -27.33
N PHE A 343 -5.21 1.75 -26.54
CA PHE A 343 -5.30 1.70 -25.09
C PHE A 343 -3.92 1.51 -24.47
N ASN A 344 -3.81 1.55 -23.15
CA ASN A 344 -2.53 1.29 -22.48
C ASN A 344 -2.70 0.60 -21.14
N ILE A 345 -1.64 -0.06 -20.71
CA ILE A 345 -1.46 -0.65 -19.38
C ILE A 345 -0.19 -0.06 -18.77
N ASP A 346 -0.34 0.52 -17.59
CA ASP A 346 0.77 1.00 -16.76
C ASP A 346 1.27 -0.10 -15.84
N SER A 347 0.37 -0.75 -15.10
CA SER A 347 0.70 -1.76 -14.11
C SER A 347 -0.54 -2.51 -13.63
N VAL A 348 -0.32 -3.61 -12.91
CA VAL A 348 -1.38 -4.46 -12.37
C VAL A 348 -1.17 -4.65 -10.87
N VAL A 349 -2.24 -4.65 -10.08
CA VAL A 349 -2.19 -5.02 -8.67
C VAL A 349 -2.97 -6.31 -8.47
N LEU A 350 -2.42 -7.26 -7.73
CA LEU A 350 -3.08 -8.52 -7.39
C LEU A 350 -3.24 -8.65 -5.87
N TRP A 351 -4.46 -8.93 -5.40
CA TRP A 351 -4.71 -9.37 -4.03
C TRP A 351 -4.73 -10.88 -4.02
N GLN A 352 -3.53 -11.44 -3.88
CA GLN A 352 -3.27 -12.86 -3.87
C GLN A 352 -3.55 -13.44 -2.50
N THR A 353 -4.02 -14.68 -2.48
CA THR A 353 -3.98 -15.50 -1.27
C THR A 353 -2.53 -15.85 -1.04
N GLU A 354 -2.01 -15.64 0.18
CA GLU A 354 -0.59 -15.88 0.46
C GLU A 354 -0.20 -17.30 0.03
N ASP A 355 0.60 -17.42 -1.02
CA ASP A 355 1.41 -18.60 -1.22
C ASP A 355 2.38 -18.64 -0.06
N THR A 356 2.21 -19.62 0.83
CA THR A 356 3.09 -19.91 1.97
C THR A 356 4.53 -20.25 1.58
N ASP A 357 4.95 -20.07 0.32
CA ASP A 357 6.21 -20.55 -0.23
C ASP A 357 7.06 -19.49 -0.93
N ILE A 358 7.03 -18.23 -0.48
CA ILE A 358 8.20 -17.34 -0.70
C ILE A 358 9.14 -17.51 0.49
N VAL A 359 9.98 -18.55 0.41
CA VAL A 359 11.15 -18.73 1.27
C VAL A 359 12.01 -17.47 1.15
N ARG A 360 12.11 -16.72 2.26
CA ARG A 360 12.93 -15.52 2.41
C ARG A 360 14.43 -15.83 2.41
#